data_AF-A0A8C7J2Z9-F1
#
_entry.id   AF-A0A8C7J2Z9-F1
#
_cell.length_a   1.000
_cell.length_b   1.000
_cell.length_c   1.000
_cell.angle_alpha   90.00
_cell.angle_beta   90.00
_cell.angle_gamma   90.00
#
_symmetry.space_group_name_H-M   'P 1'
#
loop_
_entity.id
_entity.type
_entity.pdbx_description
1 polymer ?
#
loop_
_entity_poly.entity_id
_entity_poly.type
_entity_poly.pdbx_seq_one_letter_code
_entity_poly.pdbx_strand_id
1 'polypeptide(L)'
;HRKNSTLSNHRKNSTLSNHGKNSTLSNHRKNSTLSNHRKNSTLSNHGKNSTLSNHRKNSTLSNHRKNSTLSNNRKNSTLSNHRKNSTLSNHRKNSTLSNHRKNSTLSNHGKNRTLSNHRKNSTLSNHRKNSTLSNHRRNSTLSNHGKNSTLSNHRKNSTLSNHRKNRTLSNHRKNSTLSNHRKNSTLSNHRRNSTLSNHGKNSTLSNHRKNSTLSNNRKNSTLSNHGKNRTLSNHRKNSTLSNHRKNSTLSNNRKNSTLSNHRKNSTLSNNRKNSTLSNNRKNSTLSNHGKNRTLSNHRKNSTLSNHRKNSTLSNNRKNSTLSNHRKNSTLSNNRKNSTLSNHRKNRTLSNHRKNSTLSNHRKNSTLSNHRKNSTLSNHRKNRTLSNHRKNSTLSIHRKNSTLSNHRKNRTLSNHRKNSTLSNHRKNSTLSNHRKNSTLSNHRMNSTLSNHRKNRTLSNHRKNSTLSNHGKNRTLSNHRKNSTLSNHRKNRTLSNHGKNSTLSNHRKNSTLSNHRQNRTDTRTSV
;
A
#
# COMPACT_ATOMS: atom_id res chain seq x y z
N HIS A 1 -32.69 -66.35 28.45
CA HIS A 1 -31.81 -65.73 27.42
C HIS A 1 -32.60 -64.82 26.47
N ARG A 2 -32.07 -63.66 26.01
CA ARG A 2 -32.69 -62.83 24.93
C ARG A 2 -31.70 -62.65 23.75
N LYS A 3 -32.13 -62.97 22.52
CA LYS A 3 -31.28 -63.08 21.29
C LYS A 3 -31.00 -61.71 20.62
N ASN A 4 -30.12 -61.67 19.61
CA ASN A 4 -29.96 -60.53 18.70
C ASN A 4 -31.15 -60.46 17.72
N SER A 5 -31.47 -59.28 17.18
CA SER A 5 -32.65 -59.09 16.31
C SER A 5 -32.25 -58.72 14.89
N THR A 6 -32.40 -59.65 13.94
CA THR A 6 -32.07 -59.44 12.52
C THR A 6 -33.30 -59.72 11.67
N LEU A 7 -33.61 -58.82 10.73
CA LEU A 7 -34.69 -58.99 9.76
C LEU A 7 -34.19 -58.62 8.36
N SER A 8 -34.47 -59.47 7.36
CA SER A 8 -33.90 -59.34 6.01
C SER A 8 -34.92 -59.69 4.91
N ASN A 9 -34.64 -59.30 3.66
CA ASN A 9 -35.27 -59.79 2.42
C ASN A 9 -36.82 -59.61 2.22
N HIS A 10 -37.54 -58.92 3.11
CA HIS A 10 -38.99 -58.67 2.93
C HIS A 10 -39.38 -57.69 1.80
N ARG A 11 -40.55 -57.93 1.21
CA ARG A 11 -41.19 -57.12 0.15
C ARG A 11 -42.18 -56.05 0.67
N LYS A 12 -42.65 -56.14 1.92
CA LYS A 12 -43.59 -55.18 2.57
C LYS A 12 -42.82 -54.05 3.29
N ASN A 13 -43.52 -53.14 3.98
CA ASN A 13 -42.89 -52.19 4.92
C ASN A 13 -42.34 -52.97 6.12
N SER A 14 -41.27 -52.47 6.77
CA SER A 14 -40.63 -53.17 7.89
C SER A 14 -40.22 -52.23 9.00
N THR A 15 -40.67 -52.52 10.23
CA THR A 15 -40.37 -51.74 11.43
C THR A 15 -39.81 -52.66 12.50
N LEU A 16 -38.74 -52.24 13.17
CA LEU A 16 -38.17 -52.95 14.32
C LEU A 16 -37.88 -51.94 15.44
N SER A 17 -38.40 -52.19 16.66
CA SER A 17 -38.38 -51.19 17.74
C SER A 17 -38.05 -51.82 19.11
N ASN A 18 -37.59 -50.99 20.04
CA ASN A 18 -37.51 -51.29 21.48
C ASN A 18 -36.60 -52.48 21.92
N HIS A 19 -35.62 -52.93 21.12
CA HIS A 19 -34.75 -54.06 21.53
C HIS A 19 -33.51 -53.64 22.36
N GLY A 20 -33.13 -54.52 23.29
CA GLY A 20 -32.01 -54.32 24.23
C GLY A 20 -30.62 -54.69 23.70
N LYS A 21 -30.54 -55.51 22.64
CA LYS A 21 -29.29 -56.02 22.03
C LYS A 21 -29.01 -55.36 20.67
N ASN A 22 -28.11 -55.93 19.87
CA ASN A 22 -27.81 -55.42 18.53
C ASN A 22 -28.98 -55.70 17.58
N SER A 23 -29.21 -54.80 16.62
CA SER A 23 -30.33 -54.94 15.69
C SER A 23 -30.00 -54.52 14.27
N THR A 24 -30.39 -55.35 13.31
CA THR A 24 -30.06 -55.20 11.89
C THR A 24 -31.30 -55.37 11.02
N LEU A 25 -31.50 -54.45 10.07
CA LEU A 25 -32.60 -54.48 9.11
C LEU A 25 -32.04 -54.29 7.69
N SER A 26 -32.23 -55.27 6.80
CA SER A 26 -31.57 -55.30 5.48
C SER A 26 -32.44 -55.71 4.30
N ASN A 27 -32.07 -55.22 3.10
CA ASN A 27 -32.58 -55.71 1.81
C ASN A 27 -34.11 -55.61 1.61
N HIS A 28 -34.78 -54.50 1.99
CA HIS A 28 -36.23 -54.33 1.73
C HIS A 28 -36.56 -53.39 0.57
N ARG A 29 -37.63 -53.74 -0.16
CA ARG A 29 -38.09 -52.96 -1.33
C ARG A 29 -38.94 -51.73 -0.96
N LYS A 30 -39.60 -51.70 0.21
CA LYS A 30 -40.51 -50.60 0.63
C LYS A 30 -39.88 -49.74 1.73
N ASN A 31 -40.68 -49.13 2.62
CA ASN A 31 -40.19 -48.24 3.68
C ASN A 31 -39.68 -49.05 4.88
N SER A 32 -38.66 -48.55 5.56
CA SER A 32 -37.99 -49.29 6.65
C SER A 32 -37.61 -48.39 7.84
N THR A 33 -37.97 -48.81 9.06
CA THR A 33 -37.78 -48.02 10.29
C THR A 33 -37.12 -48.85 11.39
N LEU A 34 -36.11 -48.28 12.07
CA LEU A 34 -35.41 -48.93 13.19
C LEU A 34 -35.24 -47.93 14.37
N SER A 35 -35.95 -48.15 15.49
CA SER A 35 -36.15 -47.14 16.56
C SER A 35 -35.93 -47.64 17.99
N ASN A 36 -35.38 -46.81 18.88
CA ASN A 36 -35.33 -47.03 20.33
C ASN A 36 -34.45 -48.21 20.83
N HIS A 37 -33.22 -48.39 20.32
CA HIS A 37 -32.36 -49.53 20.72
C HIS A 37 -31.21 -49.17 21.68
N ARG A 38 -30.90 -50.10 22.60
CA ARG A 38 -29.86 -49.90 23.63
C ARG A 38 -28.43 -50.20 23.17
N LYS A 39 -28.22 -51.01 22.12
CA LYS A 39 -26.87 -51.37 21.59
C LYS A 39 -26.66 -50.84 20.17
N ASN A 40 -26.00 -51.60 19.28
CA ASN A 40 -25.64 -51.15 17.93
C ASN A 40 -26.75 -51.46 16.93
N SER A 41 -26.96 -50.55 15.97
CA SER A 41 -28.13 -50.61 15.08
C SER A 41 -27.76 -50.32 13.61
N THR A 42 -28.14 -51.21 12.70
CA THR A 42 -27.76 -51.11 11.27
C THR A 42 -28.99 -51.22 10.37
N LEU A 43 -29.11 -50.32 9.39
CA LEU A 43 -30.19 -50.30 8.40
C LEU A 43 -29.59 -50.15 6.99
N SER A 44 -29.57 -51.21 6.18
CA SER A 44 -28.80 -51.23 4.91
C SER A 44 -29.52 -51.81 3.70
N ASN A 45 -29.30 -51.25 2.51
CA ASN A 45 -29.77 -51.74 1.21
C ASN A 45 -31.32 -51.65 0.99
N HIS A 46 -31.92 -50.45 1.03
CA HIS A 46 -33.40 -50.33 0.86
C HIS A 46 -33.85 -49.47 -0.33
N GLY A 47 -35.03 -49.83 -0.86
CA GLY A 47 -35.61 -49.29 -2.08
C GLY A 47 -36.38 -47.97 -1.92
N LYS A 48 -37.10 -47.77 -0.80
CA LYS A 48 -37.84 -46.53 -0.50
C LYS A 48 -37.21 -45.74 0.65
N ASN A 49 -38.03 -45.14 1.52
CA ASN A 49 -37.59 -44.22 2.57
C ASN A 49 -37.14 -45.01 3.81
N SER A 50 -36.10 -44.52 4.48
CA SER A 50 -35.50 -45.25 5.60
C SER A 50 -35.11 -44.37 6.78
N THR A 51 -35.53 -44.78 7.97
CA THR A 51 -35.43 -43.99 9.19
C THR A 51 -34.78 -44.80 10.31
N LEU A 52 -33.76 -44.22 10.95
CA LEU A 52 -33.02 -44.85 12.06
C LEU A 52 -32.92 -43.82 13.21
N SER A 53 -33.57 -44.09 14.34
CA SER A 53 -33.84 -43.08 15.38
C SER A 53 -33.67 -43.56 16.83
N ASN A 54 -33.25 -42.68 17.74
CA ASN A 54 -33.24 -42.88 19.20
C ASN A 54 -32.34 -44.04 19.71
N HIS A 55 -31.07 -44.09 19.29
CA HIS A 55 -30.14 -45.18 19.64
C HIS A 55 -29.05 -44.80 20.66
N ARG A 56 -28.76 -45.70 21.62
CA ARG A 56 -27.81 -45.43 22.72
C ARG A 56 -26.33 -45.70 22.37
N LYS A 57 -26.01 -46.59 21.41
CA LYS A 57 -24.63 -46.86 20.95
C LYS A 57 -24.43 -46.44 19.48
N ASN A 58 -23.82 -47.27 18.64
CA ASN A 58 -23.42 -46.92 17.29
C ASN A 58 -24.56 -47.19 16.29
N SER A 59 -24.71 -46.35 15.27
CA SER A 59 -25.82 -46.45 14.32
C SER A 59 -25.39 -46.19 12.88
N THR A 60 -25.73 -47.10 11.96
CA THR A 60 -25.32 -47.04 10.56
C THR A 60 -26.53 -47.15 9.63
N LEU A 61 -26.63 -46.21 8.68
CA LEU A 61 -27.69 -46.16 7.67
C LEU A 61 -27.04 -46.06 6.26
N SER A 62 -27.02 -47.17 5.51
CA SER A 62 -26.16 -47.33 4.31
C SER A 62 -26.89 -47.85 3.05
N ASN A 63 -26.50 -47.35 1.88
CA ASN A 63 -26.94 -47.87 0.57
C ASN A 63 -28.46 -47.76 0.28
N HIS A 64 -29.03 -46.53 0.20
CA HIS A 64 -30.47 -46.35 -0.07
C HIS A 64 -30.80 -45.54 -1.33
N ARG A 65 -31.93 -45.88 -1.98
CA ARG A 65 -32.37 -45.27 -3.25
C ARG A 65 -33.21 -44.00 -3.09
N LYS A 66 -33.99 -43.84 -2.02
CA LYS A 66 -34.83 -42.64 -1.75
C LYS A 66 -34.32 -41.86 -0.52
N ASN A 67 -35.20 -41.28 0.28
CA ASN A 67 -34.82 -40.37 1.35
C ASN A 67 -34.39 -41.16 2.60
N SER A 68 -33.40 -40.65 3.32
CA SER A 68 -32.90 -41.34 4.51
C SER A 68 -32.57 -40.39 5.67
N THR A 69 -33.03 -40.76 6.85
CA THR A 69 -32.96 -39.95 8.07
C THR A 69 -32.34 -40.74 9.20
N LEU A 70 -31.28 -40.19 9.81
CA LEU A 70 -30.63 -40.74 11.00
C LEU A 70 -30.66 -39.69 12.12
N SER A 71 -31.37 -39.95 13.21
CA SER A 71 -31.68 -38.95 14.24
C SER A 71 -31.45 -39.42 15.67
N ASN A 72 -31.22 -38.47 16.58
CA ASN A 72 -31.35 -38.64 18.04
C ASN A 72 -30.40 -39.68 18.72
N ASN A 73 -29.18 -39.93 18.19
CA ASN A 73 -28.30 -40.96 18.79
C ASN A 73 -27.21 -40.42 19.73
N ARG A 74 -26.85 -41.24 20.73
CA ARG A 74 -25.93 -40.86 21.82
C ARG A 74 -24.45 -41.10 21.53
N LYS A 75 -24.06 -42.09 20.70
CA LYS A 75 -22.65 -42.32 20.29
C LYS A 75 -22.40 -41.94 18.82
N ASN A 76 -21.86 -42.87 18.02
CA ASN A 76 -21.35 -42.63 16.69
C ASN A 76 -22.44 -42.94 15.66
N SER A 77 -22.58 -42.08 14.65
CA SER A 77 -23.61 -42.23 13.63
C SER A 77 -23.07 -42.00 12.22
N THR A 78 -23.35 -42.95 11.33
CA THR A 78 -22.86 -42.96 9.95
C THR A 78 -24.03 -43.07 8.97
N LEU A 79 -24.09 -42.14 8.00
CA LEU A 79 -25.10 -42.12 6.94
C LEU A 79 -24.37 -42.07 5.58
N SER A 80 -24.30 -43.19 4.85
CA SER A 80 -23.40 -43.36 3.69
C SER A 80 -24.05 -43.96 2.44
N ASN A 81 -23.63 -43.51 1.26
CA ASN A 81 -24.01 -44.05 -0.06
C ASN A 81 -25.53 -43.91 -0.40
N HIS A 82 -26.04 -42.69 -0.60
CA HIS A 82 -27.48 -42.48 -0.94
C HIS A 82 -27.72 -41.69 -2.23
N ARG A 83 -28.80 -42.05 -2.94
CA ARG A 83 -29.15 -41.46 -4.25
C ARG A 83 -30.02 -40.19 -4.16
N LYS A 84 -30.79 -39.99 -3.08
CA LYS A 84 -31.69 -38.83 -2.89
C LYS A 84 -31.30 -38.00 -1.66
N ASN A 85 -32.25 -37.51 -0.86
CA ASN A 85 -32.00 -36.54 0.20
C ASN A 85 -31.68 -37.25 1.51
N SER A 86 -30.68 -36.73 2.23
CA SER A 86 -30.13 -37.42 3.41
C SER A 86 -29.92 -36.47 4.57
N THR A 87 -30.49 -36.80 5.72
CA THR A 87 -30.47 -35.96 6.93
C THR A 87 -29.89 -36.72 8.10
N LEU A 88 -28.89 -36.13 8.76
CA LEU A 88 -28.31 -36.62 10.01
C LEU A 88 -28.40 -35.49 11.05
N SER A 89 -29.21 -35.67 12.11
CA SER A 89 -29.62 -34.58 13.02
C SER A 89 -29.73 -34.99 14.50
N ASN A 90 -29.33 -34.11 15.43
CA ASN A 90 -29.44 -34.32 16.90
C ASN A 90 -28.59 -35.49 17.44
N HIS A 91 -27.24 -35.37 17.45
CA HIS A 91 -26.35 -36.48 17.92
C HIS A 91 -25.26 -36.00 18.88
N ARG A 92 -24.99 -36.75 19.95
CA ARG A 92 -24.11 -36.28 21.04
C ARG A 92 -22.61 -36.46 20.78
N LYS A 93 -22.18 -37.52 20.07
CA LYS A 93 -20.75 -37.75 19.76
C LYS A 93 -20.40 -37.48 18.29
N ASN A 94 -19.93 -38.49 17.54
CA ASN A 94 -19.32 -38.32 16.22
C ASN A 94 -20.34 -38.63 15.11
N SER A 95 -20.35 -37.83 14.05
CA SER A 95 -21.36 -37.94 12.98
C SER A 95 -20.74 -37.80 11.59
N THR A 96 -20.94 -38.80 10.74
CA THR A 96 -20.37 -38.86 9.38
C THR A 96 -21.47 -39.01 8.35
N LEU A 97 -21.47 -38.14 7.33
CA LEU A 97 -22.42 -38.14 6.23
C LEU A 97 -21.66 -38.11 4.89
N SER A 98 -21.53 -39.27 4.22
CA SER A 98 -20.59 -39.45 3.09
C SER A 98 -21.20 -40.08 1.83
N ASN A 99 -20.72 -39.66 0.65
CA ASN A 99 -21.07 -40.24 -0.66
C ASN A 99 -22.57 -40.09 -1.04
N HIS A 100 -23.06 -38.88 -1.28
CA HIS A 100 -24.48 -38.66 -1.67
C HIS A 100 -24.66 -37.89 -3.00
N ARG A 101 -25.70 -38.27 -3.75
CA ARG A 101 -25.96 -37.73 -5.11
C ARG A 101 -26.85 -36.47 -5.12
N LYS A 102 -27.68 -36.23 -4.11
CA LYS A 102 -28.57 -35.05 -4.02
C LYS A 102 -28.25 -34.20 -2.77
N ASN A 103 -29.25 -33.73 -2.04
CA ASN A 103 -29.07 -32.76 -0.97
C ASN A 103 -28.75 -33.47 0.34
N SER A 104 -27.85 -32.91 1.15
CA SER A 104 -27.45 -33.53 2.41
C SER A 104 -27.24 -32.53 3.53
N THR A 105 -27.85 -32.82 4.69
CA THR A 105 -27.92 -31.91 5.84
C THR A 105 -27.40 -32.61 7.08
N LEU A 106 -26.47 -31.95 7.78
CA LEU A 106 -25.83 -32.45 9.00
C LEU A 106 -25.96 -31.38 10.11
N SER A 107 -26.84 -31.60 11.11
CA SER A 107 -27.27 -30.53 12.02
C SER A 107 -27.34 -30.93 13.49
N ASN A 108 -27.16 -29.96 14.40
CA ASN A 108 -27.33 -30.10 15.85
C ASN A 108 -26.51 -31.28 16.46
N HIS A 109 -25.16 -31.23 16.41
CA HIS A 109 -24.32 -32.30 17.00
C HIS A 109 -23.33 -31.80 18.06
N GLY A 110 -22.89 -32.73 18.94
CA GLY A 110 -22.03 -32.48 20.10
C GLY A 110 -20.52 -32.61 19.88
N LYS A 111 -20.01 -33.70 19.27
CA LYS A 111 -18.58 -33.90 18.93
C LYS A 111 -18.38 -34.10 17.41
N ASN A 112 -17.17 -34.49 16.98
CA ASN A 112 -16.63 -34.31 15.61
C ASN A 112 -17.60 -34.68 14.48
N ARG A 113 -17.70 -33.83 13.43
CA ARG A 113 -18.58 -34.08 12.28
C ARG A 113 -17.87 -33.96 10.94
N THR A 114 -18.22 -34.84 10.01
CA THR A 114 -17.66 -34.89 8.66
C THR A 114 -18.78 -35.03 7.63
N LEU A 115 -18.83 -34.12 6.66
CA LEU A 115 -19.75 -34.15 5.52
C LEU A 115 -18.91 -34.17 4.22
N SER A 116 -18.76 -35.34 3.59
CA SER A 116 -17.77 -35.55 2.52
C SER A 116 -18.32 -36.22 1.26
N ASN A 117 -17.78 -35.85 0.09
CA ASN A 117 -18.08 -36.45 -1.22
C ASN A 117 -19.55 -36.31 -1.69
N HIS A 118 -20.02 -35.09 -2.00
CA HIS A 118 -21.41 -34.88 -2.47
C HIS A 118 -21.52 -34.16 -3.83
N ARG A 119 -22.56 -34.53 -4.60
CA ARG A 119 -22.79 -34.00 -5.96
C ARG A 119 -23.70 -32.76 -6.02
N LYS A 120 -24.63 -32.56 -5.07
CA LYS A 120 -25.48 -31.35 -5.00
C LYS A 120 -25.16 -30.48 -3.77
N ASN A 121 -26.19 -30.06 -3.02
CA ASN A 121 -26.12 -29.00 -2.02
C ASN A 121 -25.92 -29.63 -0.65
N SER A 122 -24.97 -29.10 0.12
CA SER A 122 -24.58 -29.70 1.40
C SER A 122 -24.46 -28.66 2.50
N THR A 123 -25.18 -28.90 3.60
CA THR A 123 -25.32 -27.95 4.71
C THR A 123 -24.87 -28.61 6.01
N LEU A 124 -23.98 -27.93 6.74
CA LEU A 124 -23.46 -28.39 8.03
C LEU A 124 -23.61 -27.27 9.07
N SER A 125 -24.62 -27.36 9.95
CA SER A 125 -25.09 -26.24 10.79
C SER A 125 -25.25 -26.57 12.28
N ASN A 126 -25.01 -25.59 13.16
CA ASN A 126 -25.27 -25.66 14.61
C ASN A 126 -24.42 -26.73 15.37
N HIS A 127 -23.12 -26.46 15.54
CA HIS A 127 -22.18 -27.47 16.06
C HIS A 127 -21.17 -26.93 17.09
N ARG A 128 -21.05 -27.61 18.24
CA ARG A 128 -20.24 -27.13 19.38
C ARG A 128 -18.71 -27.28 19.24
N LYS A 129 -18.21 -28.26 18.47
CA LYS A 129 -16.75 -28.59 18.39
C LYS A 129 -16.17 -28.52 16.96
N ASN A 130 -15.51 -29.57 16.49
CA ASN A 130 -14.81 -29.62 15.19
C ASN A 130 -15.75 -30.12 14.09
N SER A 131 -15.66 -29.52 12.89
CA SER A 131 -16.55 -29.80 11.77
C SER A 131 -15.84 -29.64 10.42
N THR A 132 -15.97 -30.62 9.54
CA THR A 132 -15.32 -30.66 8.22
C THR A 132 -16.34 -30.89 7.11
N LEU A 133 -16.27 -30.08 6.05
CA LEU A 133 -17.12 -30.17 4.86
C LEU A 133 -16.23 -30.21 3.60
N SER A 134 -16.01 -31.39 3.02
CA SER A 134 -14.98 -31.63 2.00
C SER A 134 -15.45 -32.33 0.72
N ASN A 135 -14.86 -31.99 -0.43
CA ASN A 135 -15.08 -32.65 -1.73
C ASN A 135 -16.54 -32.53 -2.26
N HIS A 136 -17.00 -31.32 -2.62
CA HIS A 136 -18.36 -31.11 -3.15
C HIS A 136 -18.41 -30.44 -4.54
N ARG A 137 -19.36 -30.88 -5.38
CA ARG A 137 -19.49 -30.41 -6.77
C ARG A 137 -20.34 -29.14 -6.92
N ARG A 138 -21.29 -28.86 -6.02
CA ARG A 138 -22.19 -27.69 -6.09
C ARG A 138 -22.01 -26.77 -4.87
N ASN A 139 -23.10 -26.40 -4.20
CA ASN A 139 -23.10 -25.34 -3.19
C ASN A 139 -22.91 -25.96 -1.80
N SER A 140 -22.09 -25.34 -0.96
CA SER A 140 -21.82 -25.89 0.38
C SER A 140 -21.75 -24.80 1.44
N THR A 141 -22.49 -25.01 2.54
CA THR A 141 -22.66 -24.03 3.61
C THR A 141 -22.26 -24.65 4.94
N LEU A 142 -21.39 -23.97 5.68
CA LEU A 142 -20.92 -24.33 7.01
C LEU A 142 -21.18 -23.13 7.94
N SER A 143 -22.21 -23.21 8.81
CA SER A 143 -22.74 -22.08 9.59
C SER A 143 -22.97 -22.40 11.08
N ASN A 144 -22.73 -21.44 11.98
CA ASN A 144 -22.99 -21.54 13.43
C ASN A 144 -22.15 -22.60 14.18
N HIS A 145 -20.82 -22.38 14.34
CA HIS A 145 -19.88 -23.36 14.95
C HIS A 145 -19.00 -22.79 16.07
N GLY A 146 -18.79 -23.62 17.10
CA GLY A 146 -17.98 -23.27 18.27
C GLY A 146 -16.46 -23.22 18.01
N LYS A 147 -15.84 -24.36 17.68
CA LYS A 147 -14.37 -24.48 17.63
C LYS A 147 -13.80 -24.35 16.21
N ASN A 148 -13.44 -25.47 15.60
CA ASN A 148 -12.65 -25.53 14.36
C ASN A 148 -13.55 -25.94 13.19
N SER A 149 -13.52 -25.17 12.11
CA SER A 149 -14.40 -25.38 10.96
C SER A 149 -13.61 -25.32 9.66
N THR A 150 -13.64 -26.41 8.89
CA THR A 150 -12.88 -26.55 7.64
C THR A 150 -13.83 -26.81 6.47
N LEU A 151 -13.70 -26.03 5.40
CA LEU A 151 -14.50 -26.15 4.18
C LEU A 151 -13.55 -26.23 2.98
N SER A 152 -13.30 -27.44 2.44
CA SER A 152 -12.20 -27.70 1.49
C SER A 152 -12.61 -28.46 0.22
N ASN A 153 -11.95 -28.17 -0.91
CA ASN A 153 -12.12 -28.86 -2.20
C ASN A 153 -13.53 -28.75 -2.81
N HIS A 154 -13.97 -27.56 -3.24
CA HIS A 154 -15.31 -27.37 -3.85
C HIS A 154 -15.28 -26.76 -5.26
N ARG A 155 -16.21 -27.22 -6.11
CA ARG A 155 -16.30 -26.79 -7.52
C ARG A 155 -17.21 -25.58 -7.77
N LYS A 156 -18.21 -25.28 -6.93
CA LYS A 156 -19.05 -24.07 -7.06
C LYS A 156 -18.93 -23.14 -5.84
N ASN A 157 -20.03 -22.78 -5.20
CA ASN A 157 -20.12 -21.67 -4.24
C ASN A 157 -20.03 -22.22 -2.81
N SER A 158 -19.20 -21.61 -1.98
CA SER A 158 -18.95 -22.12 -0.63
C SER A 158 -18.92 -21.01 0.41
N THR A 159 -19.74 -21.17 1.45
CA THR A 159 -19.96 -20.15 2.49
C THR A 159 -19.61 -20.70 3.86
N LEU A 160 -18.78 -19.98 4.60
CA LEU A 160 -18.33 -20.31 5.95
C LEU A 160 -18.63 -19.13 6.90
N SER A 161 -19.65 -19.25 7.75
CA SER A 161 -20.23 -18.10 8.47
C SER A 161 -20.52 -18.32 9.95
N ASN A 162 -20.47 -17.26 10.75
CA ASN A 162 -20.90 -17.25 12.16
C ASN A 162 -20.19 -18.29 13.04
N HIS A 163 -18.88 -18.16 13.30
CA HIS A 163 -18.17 -19.12 14.17
C HIS A 163 -17.26 -18.46 15.23
N ARG A 164 -16.89 -19.18 16.31
CA ARG A 164 -16.16 -18.62 17.49
C ARG A 164 -14.61 -18.77 17.58
N LYS A 165 -13.95 -19.91 17.26
CA LYS A 165 -12.46 -20.08 17.17
C LYS A 165 -11.80 -20.05 15.75
N ASN A 166 -11.33 -21.16 15.16
CA ASN A 166 -10.44 -21.17 13.97
C ASN A 166 -11.17 -21.64 12.68
N ARG A 167 -10.88 -21.03 11.51
CA ARG A 167 -11.53 -21.33 10.21
C ARG A 167 -10.52 -21.48 9.08
N THR A 168 -10.80 -22.46 8.22
CA THR A 168 -10.10 -22.61 6.94
C THR A 168 -11.11 -22.87 5.81
N LEU A 169 -11.04 -22.05 4.76
CA LEU A 169 -11.82 -22.20 3.53
C LEU A 169 -10.84 -22.32 2.34
N SER A 170 -10.54 -23.54 1.90
CA SER A 170 -9.40 -23.81 0.99
C SER A 170 -9.74 -24.61 -0.27
N ASN A 171 -9.03 -24.35 -1.37
CA ASN A 171 -9.13 -25.09 -2.64
C ASN A 171 -10.52 -25.00 -3.32
N HIS A 172 -10.93 -23.82 -3.81
CA HIS A 172 -12.25 -23.64 -4.47
C HIS A 172 -12.16 -23.07 -5.90
N ARG A 173 -13.05 -23.56 -6.78
CA ARG A 173 -13.06 -23.16 -8.21
C ARG A 173 -13.93 -21.92 -8.52
N LYS A 174 -15.01 -21.65 -7.77
CA LYS A 174 -15.87 -20.47 -7.98
C LYS A 174 -15.82 -19.47 -6.81
N ASN A 175 -16.98 -19.12 -6.24
CA ASN A 175 -17.13 -17.99 -5.33
C ASN A 175 -17.09 -18.51 -3.90
N SER A 176 -16.32 -17.86 -3.03
CA SER A 176 -16.17 -18.31 -1.65
C SER A 176 -16.18 -17.16 -0.65
N THR A 177 -16.99 -17.31 0.39
CA THR A 177 -17.26 -16.26 1.38
C THR A 177 -16.98 -16.78 2.78
N LEU A 178 -16.18 -16.03 3.54
CA LEU A 178 -15.84 -16.32 4.93
C LEU A 178 -16.16 -15.09 5.81
N SER A 179 -17.30 -15.11 6.50
CA SER A 179 -17.90 -13.93 7.16
C SER A 179 -18.31 -14.12 8.62
N ASN A 180 -18.16 -13.08 9.45
CA ASN A 180 -18.62 -13.03 10.85
C ASN A 180 -17.91 -14.04 11.79
N HIS A 181 -16.61 -13.83 12.08
CA HIS A 181 -15.84 -14.75 12.94
C HIS A 181 -15.04 -14.05 14.04
N ARG A 182 -15.07 -14.59 15.27
CA ARG A 182 -14.48 -13.93 16.45
C ARG A 182 -12.95 -14.08 16.59
N LYS A 183 -12.32 -15.15 16.06
CA LYS A 183 -10.86 -15.35 16.11
C LYS A 183 -10.19 -15.41 14.73
N ASN A 184 -9.56 -16.53 14.37
CA ASN A 184 -8.61 -16.61 13.25
C ASN A 184 -9.28 -17.24 12.03
N SER A 185 -9.07 -16.64 10.85
CA SER A 185 -9.75 -17.03 9.62
C SER A 185 -8.81 -17.01 8.42
N THR A 186 -8.73 -18.14 7.70
CA THR A 186 -7.89 -18.31 6.52
C THR A 186 -8.74 -18.69 5.31
N LEU A 187 -8.53 -17.99 4.20
CA LEU A 187 -9.17 -18.24 2.90
C LEU A 187 -8.07 -18.35 1.84
N SER A 188 -7.79 -19.55 1.32
CA SER A 188 -6.58 -19.84 0.52
C SER A 188 -6.82 -20.75 -0.70
N ASN A 189 -6.09 -20.52 -1.80
CA ASN A 189 -6.12 -21.32 -3.04
C ASN A 189 -7.47 -21.28 -3.80
N HIS A 190 -7.82 -20.15 -4.44
CA HIS A 190 -9.12 -19.96 -5.12
C HIS A 190 -9.01 -19.45 -6.55
N ARG A 191 -9.79 -20.01 -7.49
CA ARG A 191 -9.71 -19.65 -8.92
C ARG A 191 -10.55 -18.41 -9.31
N ARG A 192 -11.62 -18.06 -8.58
CA ARG A 192 -12.49 -16.91 -8.91
C ARG A 192 -12.54 -15.86 -7.78
N ASN A 193 -13.71 -15.62 -7.19
CA ASN A 193 -13.97 -14.47 -6.32
C ASN A 193 -13.97 -14.93 -4.86
N SER A 194 -13.21 -14.26 -4.01
CA SER A 194 -13.03 -14.67 -2.60
C SER A 194 -13.21 -13.47 -1.67
N THR A 195 -14.17 -13.55 -0.75
CA THR A 195 -14.53 -12.48 0.18
C THR A 195 -14.34 -12.94 1.62
N LEU A 196 -13.60 -12.15 2.39
CA LEU A 196 -13.30 -12.40 3.80
C LEU A 196 -13.66 -11.14 4.60
N SER A 197 -14.71 -11.18 5.42
CA SER A 197 -15.26 -9.97 6.06
C SER A 197 -15.73 -10.16 7.52
N ASN A 198 -15.69 -9.08 8.31
CA ASN A 198 -16.18 -9.02 9.69
C ASN A 198 -15.44 -9.99 10.66
N HIS A 199 -14.11 -9.83 10.82
CA HIS A 199 -13.29 -10.71 11.68
C HIS A 199 -12.70 -10.04 12.92
N GLY A 200 -12.71 -10.78 14.04
CA GLY A 200 -12.29 -10.30 15.37
C GLY A 200 -10.78 -10.39 15.67
N LYS A 201 -10.05 -11.36 15.09
CA LYS A 201 -8.58 -11.46 15.22
C LYS A 201 -7.87 -11.47 13.86
N ASN A 202 -7.05 -12.49 13.57
CA ASN A 202 -6.16 -12.50 12.42
C ASN A 202 -6.88 -13.06 11.20
N SER A 203 -6.73 -12.39 10.06
CA SER A 203 -7.41 -12.75 8.80
C SER A 203 -6.43 -12.81 7.65
N THR A 204 -6.34 -13.97 7.00
CA THR A 204 -5.41 -14.22 5.90
C THR A 204 -6.16 -14.65 4.65
N LEU A 205 -5.88 -13.98 3.54
CA LEU A 205 -6.49 -14.21 2.24
C LEU A 205 -5.35 -14.38 1.20
N SER A 206 -5.15 -15.58 0.66
CA SER A 206 -3.92 -15.92 -0.10
C SER A 206 -4.13 -16.82 -1.32
N ASN A 207 -3.24 -16.73 -2.31
CA ASN A 207 -3.19 -17.64 -3.48
C ASN A 207 -4.50 -17.66 -4.31
N HIS A 208 -4.97 -16.49 -4.75
CA HIS A 208 -6.21 -16.35 -5.54
C HIS A 208 -5.97 -15.83 -6.96
N ARG A 209 -6.64 -16.40 -7.96
CA ARG A 209 -6.43 -16.05 -9.38
C ARG A 209 -7.21 -14.83 -9.88
N LYS A 210 -8.45 -14.58 -9.44
CA LYS A 210 -9.27 -13.41 -9.90
C LYS A 210 -9.39 -12.28 -8.87
N ASN A 211 -10.56 -12.07 -8.26
CA ASN A 211 -10.84 -10.90 -7.43
C ASN A 211 -10.91 -11.30 -5.97
N SER A 212 -10.36 -10.50 -5.05
CA SER A 212 -10.52 -10.76 -3.62
C SER A 212 -10.62 -9.51 -2.78
N THR A 213 -11.49 -9.59 -1.78
CA THR A 213 -11.84 -8.50 -0.88
C THR A 213 -11.65 -8.97 0.56
N LEU A 214 -10.91 -8.18 1.35
CA LEU A 214 -10.73 -8.38 2.77
C LEU A 214 -11.16 -7.11 3.52
N SER A 215 -12.28 -7.15 4.24
CA SER A 215 -12.88 -5.96 4.86
C SER A 215 -13.24 -6.12 6.33
N ASN A 216 -13.33 -4.99 7.05
CA ASN A 216 -13.96 -4.87 8.37
C ASN A 216 -13.33 -5.73 9.50
N ASN A 217 -12.00 -5.82 9.61
CA ASN A 217 -11.36 -6.62 10.68
C ASN A 217 -10.81 -5.78 11.84
N ARG A 218 -10.92 -6.35 13.05
CA ARG A 218 -10.50 -5.69 14.30
C ARG A 218 -9.00 -5.82 14.61
N LYS A 219 -8.27 -6.80 14.05
CA LYS A 219 -6.82 -6.96 14.27
C LYS A 219 -6.01 -6.99 12.96
N ASN A 220 -5.22 -8.04 12.73
CA ASN A 220 -4.22 -8.09 11.66
C ASN A 220 -4.83 -8.74 10.41
N SER A 221 -4.63 -8.10 9.26
CA SER A 221 -5.19 -8.52 7.98
C SER A 221 -4.10 -8.63 6.91
N THR A 222 -3.98 -9.80 6.27
CA THR A 222 -2.98 -10.06 5.22
C THR A 222 -3.66 -10.54 3.95
N LEU A 223 -3.32 -9.90 2.82
CA LEU A 223 -3.84 -10.23 1.48
C LEU A 223 -2.67 -10.42 0.51
N SER A 224 -2.40 -11.65 0.04
CA SER A 224 -1.14 -11.96 -0.67
C SER A 224 -1.23 -12.94 -1.86
N ASN A 225 -0.24 -12.87 -2.77
CA ASN A 225 0.02 -13.81 -3.86
C ASN A 225 -1.15 -13.96 -4.86
N HIS A 226 -1.33 -12.98 -5.75
CA HIS A 226 -2.66 -12.71 -6.32
C HIS A 226 -2.67 -12.18 -7.77
N GLY A 227 -3.56 -12.77 -8.59
CA GLY A 227 -3.65 -12.56 -10.05
C GLY A 227 -4.41 -11.34 -10.61
N LYS A 228 -5.61 -10.97 -10.09
CA LYS A 228 -6.35 -9.75 -10.52
C LYS A 228 -6.65 -8.79 -9.36
N ASN A 229 -7.78 -8.06 -9.40
CA ASN A 229 -8.07 -6.86 -8.61
C ASN A 229 -8.29 -7.16 -7.13
N ARG A 230 -7.68 -6.37 -6.23
CA ARG A 230 -7.77 -6.57 -4.78
C ARG A 230 -8.13 -5.33 -4.00
N THR A 231 -8.90 -5.54 -2.95
CA THR A 231 -9.30 -4.51 -2.00
C THR A 231 -9.09 -5.01 -0.57
N LEU A 232 -8.35 -4.26 0.22
CA LEU A 232 -8.15 -4.47 1.65
C LEU A 232 -8.61 -3.18 2.37
N SER A 233 -9.76 -3.20 3.07
CA SER A 233 -10.39 -1.98 3.58
C SER A 233 -10.94 -2.08 5.02
N ASN A 234 -11.00 -0.94 5.71
CA ASN A 234 -11.68 -0.78 7.01
C ASN A 234 -11.07 -1.61 8.16
N HIS A 235 -9.74 -1.64 8.33
CA HIS A 235 -9.08 -2.43 9.39
C HIS A 235 -8.61 -1.60 10.60
N ARG A 236 -8.81 -2.11 11.82
CA ARG A 236 -8.48 -1.39 13.07
C ARG A 236 -7.01 -1.52 13.52
N LYS A 237 -6.27 -2.57 13.12
CA LYS A 237 -4.82 -2.70 13.39
C LYS A 237 -3.97 -2.75 12.10
N ASN A 238 -3.13 -3.76 11.95
CA ASN A 238 -2.11 -3.82 10.90
C ASN A 238 -2.68 -4.46 9.63
N SER A 239 -2.31 -3.94 8.47
CA SER A 239 -2.86 -4.39 7.17
C SER A 239 -1.77 -4.49 6.12
N THR A 240 -1.61 -5.67 5.52
CA THR A 240 -0.55 -5.94 4.55
C THR A 240 -1.16 -6.47 3.25
N LEU A 241 -0.82 -5.83 2.13
CA LEU A 241 -1.26 -6.20 0.78
C LEU A 241 -0.03 -6.38 -0.14
N SER A 242 0.43 -7.63 -0.34
CA SER A 242 1.73 -7.94 -0.97
C SER A 242 1.70 -8.96 -2.11
N ASN A 243 2.56 -8.79 -3.13
CA ASN A 243 2.75 -9.71 -4.27
C ASN A 243 1.52 -9.83 -5.21
N HIS A 244 1.21 -8.78 -5.98
CA HIS A 244 0.03 -8.76 -6.88
C HIS A 244 0.35 -8.38 -8.33
N ARG A 245 -0.32 -9.04 -9.28
CA ARG A 245 -0.08 -8.85 -10.73
C ARG A 245 -0.91 -7.72 -11.38
N LYS A 246 -2.03 -7.28 -10.78
CA LYS A 246 -2.88 -6.20 -11.31
C LYS A 246 -3.12 -5.08 -10.29
N ASN A 247 -4.36 -4.60 -10.14
CA ASN A 247 -4.70 -3.40 -9.39
C ASN A 247 -4.96 -3.75 -7.91
N SER A 248 -4.40 -2.96 -7.01
CA SER A 248 -4.43 -3.23 -5.57
C SER A 248 -4.75 -1.96 -4.79
N THR A 249 -5.82 -2.02 -4.00
CA THR A 249 -6.28 -0.91 -3.16
C THR A 249 -6.24 -1.30 -1.68
N LEU A 250 -5.61 -0.47 -0.87
CA LEU A 250 -5.58 -0.59 0.59
C LEU A 250 -6.07 0.73 1.21
N SER A 251 -7.22 0.73 1.90
CA SER A 251 -7.88 1.96 2.36
C SER A 251 -8.46 1.90 3.77
N ASN A 252 -8.70 3.07 4.37
CA ASN A 252 -9.50 3.26 5.59
C ASN A 252 -8.99 2.53 6.86
N ASN A 253 -7.66 2.44 7.06
CA ASN A 253 -7.08 1.68 8.18
C ASN A 253 -6.59 2.56 9.34
N ARG A 254 -6.82 2.12 10.58
CA ARG A 254 -6.55 2.92 11.79
C ARG A 254 -5.09 2.86 12.29
N LYS A 255 -4.34 1.78 12.02
CA LYS A 255 -2.90 1.67 12.40
C LYS A 255 -1.96 1.61 11.18
N ASN A 256 -1.16 0.55 11.06
CA ASN A 256 -0.06 0.45 10.10
C ASN A 256 -0.54 -0.25 8.83
N SER A 257 -0.18 0.28 7.66
CA SER A 257 -0.64 -0.25 6.37
C SER A 257 0.52 -0.36 5.38
N THR A 258 0.78 -1.56 4.90
CA THR A 258 1.89 -1.87 3.98
C THR A 258 1.33 -2.41 2.68
N LEU A 259 1.74 -1.83 1.56
CA LEU A 259 1.34 -2.22 0.21
C LEU A 259 2.62 -2.40 -0.63
N SER A 260 3.01 -3.64 -0.94
CA SER A 260 4.33 -3.92 -1.53
C SER A 260 4.32 -4.93 -2.70
N ASN A 261 5.30 -4.82 -3.60
CA ASN A 261 5.56 -5.77 -4.68
C ASN A 261 4.40 -5.90 -5.70
N HIS A 262 4.01 -4.82 -6.39
CA HIS A 262 2.90 -4.82 -7.36
C HIS A 262 3.33 -4.55 -8.81
N ARG A 263 2.76 -5.30 -9.76
CA ARG A 263 3.08 -5.16 -11.20
C ARG A 263 2.27 -4.07 -11.94
N LYS A 264 1.07 -3.69 -11.46
CA LYS A 264 0.26 -2.59 -12.05
C LYS A 264 0.02 -1.46 -11.05
N ASN A 265 -1.23 -1.02 -10.89
CA ASN A 265 -1.58 0.21 -10.18
C ASN A 265 -1.86 -0.10 -8.70
N SER A 266 -1.28 0.70 -7.81
CA SER A 266 -1.36 0.50 -6.37
C SER A 266 -1.79 1.78 -5.67
N THR A 267 -2.91 1.72 -4.94
CA THR A 267 -3.47 2.85 -4.20
C THR A 267 -3.51 2.54 -2.72
N LEU A 268 -2.95 3.44 -1.92
CA LEU A 268 -2.95 3.38 -0.46
C LEU A 268 -3.54 4.70 0.06
N SER A 269 -4.72 4.68 0.67
CA SER A 269 -5.48 5.90 1.01
C SER A 269 -6.13 5.87 2.39
N ASN A 270 -6.48 7.04 2.93
CA ASN A 270 -7.35 7.20 4.11
C ASN A 270 -6.90 6.49 5.42
N ASN A 271 -5.60 6.21 5.59
CA ASN A 271 -5.05 5.54 6.77
C ASN A 271 -4.55 6.52 7.85
N ARG A 272 -4.85 6.26 9.13
CA ARG A 272 -4.61 7.21 10.24
C ARG A 272 -3.17 7.25 10.77
N LYS A 273 -2.45 6.12 10.89
CA LYS A 273 -1.07 6.08 11.44
C LYS A 273 0.03 5.99 10.36
N ASN A 274 0.73 4.86 10.24
CA ASN A 274 1.90 4.75 9.36
C ASN A 274 1.51 4.03 8.07
N SER A 275 2.04 4.46 6.92
CA SER A 275 1.86 3.70 5.68
C SER A 275 3.08 3.68 4.78
N THR A 276 3.33 2.49 4.23
CA THR A 276 4.44 2.20 3.33
C THR A 276 3.90 1.65 2.03
N LEU A 277 4.27 2.27 0.91
CA LEU A 277 3.98 1.79 -0.44
C LEU A 277 5.30 1.59 -1.19
N SER A 278 5.68 0.34 -1.46
CA SER A 278 7.01 0.01 -1.99
C SER A 278 7.03 -0.95 -3.17
N ASN A 279 8.09 -0.91 -3.96
CA ASN A 279 8.44 -1.92 -4.97
C ASN A 279 7.38 -2.12 -6.09
N ASN A 280 6.81 -1.04 -6.67
CA ASN A 280 5.82 -1.19 -7.76
C ASN A 280 6.37 -0.86 -9.15
N ARG A 281 5.87 -1.61 -10.15
CA ARG A 281 6.31 -1.47 -11.55
C ARG A 281 5.53 -0.44 -12.39
N LYS A 282 4.30 -0.03 -11.99
CA LYS A 282 3.53 1.03 -12.67
C LYS A 282 3.19 2.20 -11.73
N ASN A 283 1.92 2.57 -11.60
CA ASN A 283 1.49 3.80 -10.95
C ASN A 283 1.21 3.55 -9.46
N SER A 284 1.73 4.40 -8.60
CA SER A 284 1.62 4.27 -7.15
C SER A 284 1.09 5.57 -6.54
N THR A 285 -0.03 5.49 -5.82
CA THR A 285 -0.65 6.65 -5.15
C THR A 285 -0.75 6.40 -3.66
N LEU A 286 -0.25 7.33 -2.84
CA LEU A 286 -0.30 7.30 -1.38
C LEU A 286 -0.93 8.62 -0.88
N SER A 287 -2.17 8.59 -0.36
CA SER A 287 -2.96 9.82 -0.13
C SER A 287 -3.81 9.87 1.15
N ASN A 288 -4.15 11.09 1.60
CA ASN A 288 -5.11 11.39 2.68
C ASN A 288 -4.75 10.74 4.03
N HIS A 289 -3.75 11.29 4.72
CA HIS A 289 -2.95 10.49 5.66
C HIS A 289 -2.43 11.27 6.90
N GLY A 290 -2.68 10.72 8.10
CA GLY A 290 -2.36 11.31 9.41
C GLY A 290 -0.89 11.31 9.92
N LYS A 291 -0.19 10.16 10.02
CA LYS A 291 1.23 10.09 10.48
C LYS A 291 2.21 9.70 9.34
N ASN A 292 3.35 9.07 9.68
CA ASN A 292 4.54 8.91 8.83
C ASN A 292 4.27 8.09 7.55
N ARG A 293 4.78 8.55 6.40
CA ARG A 293 4.63 7.86 5.12
C ARG A 293 5.92 7.67 4.35
N THR A 294 6.01 6.51 3.69
CA THR A 294 7.10 6.16 2.78
C THR A 294 6.54 5.63 1.48
N LEU A 295 6.93 6.23 0.36
CA LEU A 295 6.65 5.77 -0.99
C LEU A 295 8.00 5.53 -1.69
N SER A 296 8.43 4.26 -1.87
CA SER A 296 9.79 3.95 -2.32
C SER A 296 9.90 2.89 -3.42
N ASN A 297 10.96 2.96 -4.22
CA ASN A 297 11.34 1.94 -5.21
C ASN A 297 10.29 1.72 -6.33
N HIS A 298 9.91 2.77 -7.06
CA HIS A 298 8.89 2.67 -8.12
C HIS A 298 9.42 2.92 -9.54
N ARG A 299 8.96 2.12 -10.52
CA ARG A 299 9.46 2.17 -11.91
C ARG A 299 8.75 3.21 -12.81
N LYS A 300 7.49 3.60 -12.52
CA LYS A 300 6.78 4.64 -13.29
C LYS A 300 6.40 5.84 -12.41
N ASN A 301 5.10 6.13 -12.26
CA ASN A 301 4.59 7.37 -11.69
C ASN A 301 4.26 7.17 -10.22
N SER A 302 4.78 8.04 -9.35
CA SER A 302 4.59 7.98 -7.90
C SER A 302 4.01 9.29 -7.38
N THR A 303 2.87 9.24 -6.71
CA THR A 303 2.19 10.41 -6.14
C THR A 303 1.99 10.22 -4.64
N LEU A 304 2.45 11.19 -3.84
CA LEU A 304 2.32 11.23 -2.38
C LEU A 304 1.65 12.55 -1.95
N SER A 305 0.33 12.55 -1.73
CA SER A 305 -0.48 13.78 -1.61
C SER A 305 -1.38 13.86 -0.36
N ASN A 306 -1.55 15.06 0.22
CA ASN A 306 -2.45 15.36 1.35
C ASN A 306 -2.06 14.69 2.69
N HIS A 307 -0.99 15.17 3.37
CA HIS A 307 -0.49 14.56 4.62
C HIS A 307 -0.20 15.55 5.75
N ARG A 308 -0.47 15.13 7.00
CA ARG A 308 -0.33 15.99 8.20
C ARG A 308 1.05 15.93 8.88
N LYS A 309 1.86 14.87 8.69
CA LYS A 309 3.18 14.69 9.32
C LYS A 309 4.31 14.45 8.30
N ASN A 310 5.23 13.52 8.59
CA ASN A 310 6.46 13.31 7.84
C ASN A 310 6.20 12.39 6.63
N SER A 311 6.75 12.75 5.48
CA SER A 311 6.50 12.05 4.22
C SER A 311 7.76 11.94 3.38
N THR A 312 8.12 10.72 2.99
CA THR A 312 9.30 10.41 2.17
C THR A 312 8.87 9.76 0.87
N LEU A 313 9.36 10.28 -0.25
CA LEU A 313 9.23 9.67 -1.58
C LEU A 313 10.63 9.49 -2.17
N SER A 314 11.06 8.24 -2.39
CA SER A 314 12.45 7.93 -2.79
C SER A 314 12.59 6.87 -3.88
N ASN A 315 13.74 6.86 -4.55
CA ASN A 315 14.17 5.80 -5.47
C ASN A 315 13.20 5.56 -6.65
N ASN A 316 12.75 6.61 -7.35
CA ASN A 316 11.78 6.49 -8.45
C ASN A 316 12.42 6.69 -9.84
N ARG A 317 12.07 5.82 -10.81
CA ARG A 317 12.67 5.83 -12.16
C ARG A 317 12.02 6.81 -13.15
N LYS A 318 10.74 7.19 -12.99
CA LYS A 318 10.06 8.20 -13.83
C LYS A 318 9.57 9.41 -13.01
N ASN A 319 8.26 9.69 -13.00
CA ASN A 319 7.69 10.93 -12.51
C ASN A 319 7.30 10.78 -11.04
N SER A 320 7.64 11.76 -10.21
CA SER A 320 7.45 11.71 -8.76
C SER A 320 6.87 13.02 -8.26
N THR A 321 5.70 12.96 -7.62
CA THR A 321 4.97 14.14 -7.15
C THR A 321 4.73 14.02 -5.65
N LEU A 322 5.17 15.02 -4.89
CA LEU A 322 4.99 15.11 -3.44
C LEU A 322 4.27 16.44 -3.13
N SER A 323 2.97 16.41 -2.84
CA SER A 323 2.13 17.62 -2.78
C SER A 323 1.23 17.73 -1.54
N ASN A 324 0.96 18.95 -1.09
CA ASN A 324 0.02 19.25 0.01
C ASN A 324 0.41 18.62 1.38
N HIS A 325 1.54 19.03 2.00
CA HIS A 325 1.96 18.52 3.33
C HIS A 325 2.14 19.59 4.41
N ARG A 326 1.78 19.25 5.66
CA ARG A 326 1.87 20.18 6.81
C ARG A 326 3.22 20.17 7.56
N LYS A 327 4.00 19.08 7.54
CA LYS A 327 5.30 19.00 8.22
C LYS A 327 6.47 18.76 7.25
N ASN A 328 7.30 17.74 7.49
CA ASN A 328 8.58 17.52 6.82
C ASN A 328 8.38 16.61 5.60
N SER A 329 8.89 17.03 4.44
CA SER A 329 8.72 16.30 3.18
C SER A 329 10.07 16.10 2.49
N THR A 330 10.44 14.84 2.26
CA THR A 330 11.69 14.46 1.58
C THR A 330 11.35 13.79 0.25
N LEU A 331 11.91 14.31 -0.84
CA LEU A 331 11.86 13.71 -2.16
C LEU A 331 13.31 13.46 -2.60
N SER A 332 13.71 12.21 -2.87
CA SER A 332 15.11 11.90 -3.14
C SER A 332 15.33 10.79 -4.18
N ASN A 333 16.53 10.74 -4.76
CA ASN A 333 17.01 9.64 -5.61
C ASN A 333 16.12 9.33 -6.83
N ASN A 334 15.57 10.35 -7.51
CA ASN A 334 14.71 10.13 -8.70
C ASN A 334 15.42 10.43 -10.04
N ARG A 335 15.17 9.58 -11.04
CA ARG A 335 15.88 9.60 -12.33
C ARG A 335 15.28 10.52 -13.41
N LYS A 336 13.97 10.85 -13.36
CA LYS A 336 13.33 11.79 -14.31
C LYS A 336 12.80 13.05 -13.60
N ASN A 337 11.48 13.21 -13.52
CA ASN A 337 10.84 14.46 -13.13
C ASN A 337 10.38 14.36 -11.67
N SER A 338 10.78 15.33 -10.85
CA SER A 338 10.45 15.42 -9.42
C SER A 338 9.73 16.75 -9.15
N THR A 339 8.46 16.69 -8.75
CA THR A 339 7.68 17.87 -8.36
C THR A 339 7.39 17.82 -6.86
N LEU A 340 7.72 18.87 -6.13
CA LEU A 340 7.46 19.02 -4.69
C LEU A 340 6.71 20.35 -4.48
N SER A 341 5.39 20.32 -4.25
CA SER A 341 4.53 21.54 -4.26
C SER A 341 3.63 21.68 -3.02
N ASN A 342 3.31 22.91 -2.62
CA ASN A 342 2.36 23.22 -1.54
C ASN A 342 2.68 22.55 -0.17
N HIS A 343 3.70 23.02 0.56
CA HIS A 343 3.96 22.53 1.94
C HIS A 343 4.21 23.63 2.98
N ARG A 344 4.04 23.31 4.28
CA ARG A 344 4.13 24.29 5.38
C ARG A 344 5.46 24.31 6.17
N LYS A 345 6.19 23.19 6.34
CA LYS A 345 7.48 23.16 7.09
C LYS A 345 8.69 22.79 6.22
N ASN A 346 9.60 21.93 6.69
CA ASN A 346 10.92 21.70 6.10
C ASN A 346 10.82 20.76 4.89
N ARG A 347 11.64 21.00 3.87
CA ARG A 347 11.66 20.20 2.65
C ARG A 347 13.08 19.93 2.19
N THR A 348 13.30 18.72 1.71
CA THR A 348 14.56 18.30 1.09
C THR A 348 14.25 17.65 -0.25
N LEU A 349 14.89 18.13 -1.31
CA LEU A 349 14.79 17.58 -2.66
C LEU A 349 16.21 17.27 -3.17
N SER A 350 16.63 16.00 -3.12
CA SER A 350 18.05 15.62 -3.30
C SER A 350 18.31 14.49 -4.29
N ASN A 351 19.49 14.51 -4.93
CA ASN A 351 19.98 13.45 -5.81
C ASN A 351 19.07 13.19 -7.03
N HIS A 352 18.95 14.17 -7.93
CA HIS A 352 18.05 14.06 -9.11
C HIS A 352 18.75 14.23 -10.46
N ARG A 353 18.40 13.36 -11.43
CA ARG A 353 19.11 13.28 -12.72
C ARG A 353 18.53 14.15 -13.85
N LYS A 354 17.23 14.50 -13.83
CA LYS A 354 16.62 15.40 -14.84
C LYS A 354 16.03 16.67 -14.22
N ASN A 355 14.70 16.77 -14.16
CA ASN A 355 13.99 18.02 -13.90
C ASN A 355 13.41 18.00 -12.49
N SER A 356 13.66 19.05 -11.72
CA SER A 356 13.22 19.19 -10.34
C SER A 356 12.48 20.52 -10.16
N THR A 357 11.23 20.46 -9.73
CA THR A 357 10.31 21.57 -9.48
C THR A 357 9.97 21.65 -8.01
N LEU A 358 10.14 22.82 -7.39
CA LEU A 358 9.92 23.02 -5.96
C LEU A 358 9.17 24.35 -5.75
N SER A 359 7.85 24.32 -5.43
CA SER A 359 6.97 25.50 -5.54
C SER A 359 5.90 25.69 -4.43
N ASN A 360 5.62 26.94 -4.05
CA ASN A 360 4.58 27.37 -3.09
C ASN A 360 4.83 26.93 -1.63
N HIS A 361 5.69 27.64 -0.90
CA HIS A 361 6.41 27.10 0.26
C HIS A 361 6.60 28.09 1.44
N ARG A 362 6.19 27.72 2.67
CA ARG A 362 6.20 28.66 3.83
C ARG A 362 7.48 28.69 4.71
N LYS A 363 8.28 27.62 4.79
CA LYS A 363 9.49 27.55 5.63
C LYS A 363 10.73 27.07 4.83
N ASN A 364 11.65 26.33 5.45
CA ASN A 364 12.96 25.99 4.91
C ASN A 364 12.84 24.99 3.74
N SER A 365 13.64 25.21 2.69
CA SER A 365 13.68 24.37 1.50
C SER A 365 15.13 24.11 1.08
N THR A 366 15.57 22.86 1.10
CA THR A 366 16.91 22.44 0.65
C THR A 366 16.79 21.67 -0.65
N LEU A 367 17.61 22.01 -1.62
CA LEU A 367 17.64 21.42 -2.96
C LEU A 367 19.10 21.14 -3.31
N SER A 368 19.50 19.86 -3.42
CA SER A 368 20.91 19.50 -3.56
C SER A 368 21.19 18.35 -4.52
N ASN A 369 22.38 18.34 -5.14
CA ASN A 369 22.86 17.28 -6.04
C ASN A 369 21.96 17.03 -7.28
N HIS A 370 21.90 17.99 -8.22
CA HIS A 370 21.07 17.87 -9.44
C HIS A 370 21.87 17.96 -10.74
N ARG A 371 21.58 17.06 -11.69
CA ARG A 371 22.35 16.94 -12.95
C ARG A 371 21.84 17.81 -14.10
N LYS A 372 20.52 18.10 -14.21
CA LYS A 372 19.97 18.96 -15.29
C LYS A 372 19.33 20.24 -14.76
N ASN A 373 17.99 20.29 -14.67
CA ASN A 373 17.23 21.52 -14.51
C ASN A 373 16.55 21.55 -13.14
N SER A 374 16.72 22.65 -12.41
CA SER A 374 16.17 22.83 -11.07
C SER A 374 15.48 24.18 -10.96
N THR A 375 14.20 24.18 -10.59
CA THR A 375 13.36 25.38 -10.53
C THR A 375 12.79 25.50 -9.12
N LEU A 376 12.86 26.72 -8.56
CA LEU A 376 12.49 26.99 -7.16
C LEU A 376 11.70 28.32 -7.08
N SER A 377 10.39 28.26 -6.87
CA SER A 377 9.47 29.41 -6.98
C SER A 377 8.53 29.58 -5.79
N ASN A 378 8.20 30.84 -5.45
CA ASN A 378 7.21 31.19 -4.41
C ASN A 378 7.51 30.64 -3.00
N HIS A 379 8.50 31.21 -2.26
CA HIS A 379 8.75 30.82 -0.86
C HIS A 379 9.07 31.97 0.12
N ARG A 380 8.64 31.80 1.37
CA ARG A 380 8.64 32.84 2.42
C ARG A 380 9.85 32.88 3.38
N LYS A 381 10.65 31.81 3.51
CA LYS A 381 11.84 31.75 4.40
C LYS A 381 13.09 31.19 3.66
N ASN A 382 14.06 30.67 4.43
CA ASN A 382 15.41 30.28 4.03
C ASN A 382 15.44 29.16 2.99
N ARG A 383 16.41 29.21 2.05
CA ARG A 383 16.70 28.10 1.13
C ARG A 383 18.19 27.96 0.89
N THR A 384 18.58 26.72 0.64
CA THR A 384 19.93 26.33 0.23
C THR A 384 19.82 25.54 -1.07
N LEU A 385 20.59 25.95 -2.08
CA LEU A 385 20.63 25.30 -3.39
C LEU A 385 22.10 24.95 -3.73
N SER A 386 22.47 23.67 -3.66
CA SER A 386 23.90 23.26 -3.71
C SER A 386 24.20 22.10 -4.65
N ASN A 387 25.37 22.14 -5.31
CA ASN A 387 25.88 21.08 -6.20
C ASN A 387 25.00 20.82 -7.45
N HIS A 388 24.87 21.79 -8.37
CA HIS A 388 24.11 21.61 -9.63
C HIS A 388 24.98 21.71 -10.89
N ARG A 389 24.75 20.81 -11.86
CA ARG A 389 25.58 20.67 -13.07
C ARG A 389 25.13 21.46 -14.31
N LYS A 390 23.83 21.67 -14.56
CA LYS A 390 23.33 22.47 -15.71
C LYS A 390 22.62 23.75 -15.28
N ASN A 391 21.29 23.79 -15.25
CA ASN A 391 20.52 25.03 -15.12
C ASN A 391 19.76 25.07 -13.79
N SER A 392 19.80 26.20 -13.10
CA SER A 392 19.01 26.40 -11.88
C SER A 392 18.44 27.81 -11.86
N THR A 393 17.13 27.90 -11.66
CA THR A 393 16.38 29.17 -11.58
C THR A 393 15.66 29.27 -10.25
N LEU A 394 15.64 30.49 -9.69
CA LEU A 394 15.24 30.76 -8.32
C LEU A 394 14.54 32.15 -8.31
N SER A 395 13.22 32.19 -8.07
CA SER A 395 12.37 33.38 -8.36
C SER A 395 11.22 33.66 -7.36
N ILE A 396 11.04 34.92 -6.92
CA ILE A 396 9.95 35.49 -6.06
C ILE A 396 10.08 35.13 -4.56
N HIS A 397 10.97 35.82 -3.81
CA HIS A 397 11.53 35.31 -2.55
C HIS A 397 11.66 36.36 -1.40
N ARG A 398 11.18 36.02 -0.17
CA ARG A 398 11.01 37.00 0.94
C ARG A 398 12.14 37.12 1.99
N LYS A 399 13.00 36.11 2.17
CA LYS A 399 14.11 36.14 3.16
C LYS A 399 15.45 35.72 2.53
N ASN A 400 16.10 34.68 3.04
CA ASN A 400 17.49 34.34 2.75
C ASN A 400 17.57 33.24 1.68
N SER A 401 18.52 33.34 0.77
CA SER A 401 18.81 32.33 -0.26
C SER A 401 20.31 32.16 -0.45
N THR A 402 20.81 30.94 -0.29
CA THR A 402 22.19 30.58 -0.60
C THR A 402 22.25 29.63 -1.80
N LEU A 403 23.22 29.86 -2.69
CA LEU A 403 23.37 29.14 -3.95
C LEU A 403 24.86 28.83 -4.21
N SER A 404 25.30 27.59 -3.98
CA SER A 404 26.73 27.22 -3.97
C SER A 404 27.12 26.00 -4.83
N ASN A 405 28.34 26.00 -5.37
CA ASN A 405 28.95 24.89 -6.12
C ASN A 405 28.20 24.55 -7.43
N HIS A 406 28.44 25.33 -8.49
CA HIS A 406 27.62 25.30 -9.71
C HIS A 406 28.40 25.41 -11.03
N ARG A 407 28.10 24.54 -12.01
CA ARG A 407 28.90 24.40 -13.24
C ARG A 407 28.44 25.22 -14.47
N LYS A 408 27.16 25.58 -14.59
CA LYS A 408 26.58 26.36 -15.71
C LYS A 408 25.39 27.22 -15.24
N ASN A 409 24.94 28.14 -16.10
CA ASN A 409 23.78 29.05 -16.06
C ASN A 409 22.94 29.09 -14.75
N ARG A 410 23.03 30.20 -14.02
CA ARG A 410 22.25 30.48 -12.80
C ARG A 410 21.50 31.80 -12.92
N THR A 411 20.21 31.78 -12.59
CA THR A 411 19.36 32.98 -12.55
C THR A 411 18.68 33.07 -11.20
N LEU A 412 18.87 34.20 -10.53
CA LEU A 412 18.29 34.52 -9.24
C LEU A 412 17.57 35.87 -9.34
N SER A 413 16.25 35.90 -9.08
CA SER A 413 15.39 37.06 -9.38
C SER A 413 14.31 37.34 -8.32
N ASN A 414 14.02 38.63 -8.09
CA ASN A 414 12.92 39.13 -7.26
C ASN A 414 13.06 38.79 -5.75
N HIS A 415 13.97 39.47 -5.04
CA HIS A 415 14.37 39.18 -3.66
C HIS A 415 14.23 40.35 -2.67
N ARG A 416 13.72 40.07 -1.45
CA ARG A 416 13.50 41.11 -0.41
C ARG A 416 14.60 41.26 0.66
N LYS A 417 15.42 40.23 0.95
CA LYS A 417 16.50 40.29 1.96
C LYS A 417 17.85 39.84 1.40
N ASN A 418 18.43 38.75 1.92
CA ASN A 418 19.82 38.40 1.73
C ASN A 418 19.96 37.31 0.65
N SER A 419 20.87 37.50 -0.31
CA SER A 419 21.19 36.52 -1.35
C SER A 419 22.69 36.33 -1.47
N THR A 420 23.16 35.09 -1.35
CA THR A 420 24.58 34.74 -1.46
C THR A 420 24.77 33.69 -2.54
N LEU A 421 25.73 33.92 -3.41
CA LEU A 421 26.00 33.11 -4.60
C LEU A 421 27.51 32.85 -4.66
N SER A 422 27.95 31.60 -4.50
CA SER A 422 29.39 31.27 -4.38
C SER A 422 29.85 30.02 -5.14
N ASN A 423 31.12 30.01 -5.58
CA ASN A 423 31.78 28.90 -6.29
C ASN A 423 31.09 28.52 -7.63
N HIS A 424 31.20 29.38 -8.65
CA HIS A 424 30.54 29.23 -9.95
C HIS A 424 31.50 29.19 -11.15
N ARG A 425 31.28 28.26 -12.09
CA ARG A 425 32.15 28.08 -13.27
C ARG A 425 31.73 28.88 -14.52
N LYS A 426 30.43 29.17 -14.73
CA LYS A 426 29.90 29.94 -15.88
C LYS A 426 28.58 30.62 -15.55
N ASN A 427 28.33 31.79 -16.15
CA ASN A 427 27.08 32.55 -16.28
C ASN A 427 26.21 32.58 -15.01
N SER A 428 26.33 33.65 -14.23
CA SER A 428 25.51 33.92 -13.04
C SER A 428 24.83 35.29 -13.12
N THR A 429 23.49 35.31 -13.11
CA THR A 429 22.65 36.51 -13.18
C THR A 429 21.87 36.71 -11.89
N LEU A 430 21.92 37.92 -11.34
CA LEU A 430 21.27 38.31 -10.08
C LEU A 430 20.50 39.64 -10.29
N SER A 431 19.16 39.59 -10.27
CA SER A 431 18.30 40.71 -10.67
C SER A 431 17.16 41.04 -9.68
N ASN A 432 16.87 42.33 -9.49
CA ASN A 432 15.77 42.83 -8.67
C ASN A 432 15.86 42.47 -7.16
N HIS A 433 16.86 42.98 -6.43
CA HIS A 433 17.00 42.75 -4.96
C HIS A 433 16.88 44.03 -4.11
N ARG A 434 16.22 43.92 -2.95
CA ARG A 434 15.98 45.06 -2.04
C ARG A 434 17.06 45.27 -0.95
N LYS A 435 17.90 44.27 -0.63
CA LYS A 435 18.98 44.31 0.38
C LYS A 435 20.15 43.39 -0.02
N ASN A 436 21.13 43.29 0.88
CA ASN A 436 22.40 42.54 0.85
C ASN A 436 22.51 41.42 -0.21
N SER A 437 23.40 41.64 -1.20
CA SER A 437 23.79 40.63 -2.18
C SER A 437 25.29 40.35 -2.14
N THR A 438 25.68 39.09 -1.93
CA THR A 438 27.07 38.60 -1.98
C THR A 438 27.28 37.70 -3.19
N LEU A 439 28.36 37.94 -3.93
CA LEU A 439 28.78 37.14 -5.08
C LEU A 439 30.30 36.87 -4.96
N SER A 440 30.72 35.60 -4.87
CA SER A 440 32.13 35.27 -4.63
C SER A 440 32.64 34.00 -5.33
N ASN A 441 33.90 34.02 -5.76
CA ASN A 441 34.59 32.91 -6.44
C ASN A 441 33.91 32.51 -7.78
N HIS A 442 33.99 33.39 -8.79
CA HIS A 442 33.39 33.17 -10.12
C HIS A 442 34.44 33.13 -11.25
N ARG A 443 34.38 32.09 -12.09
CA ARG A 443 35.32 31.91 -13.20
C ARG A 443 34.98 32.70 -14.47
N MET A 444 33.70 32.91 -14.79
CA MET A 444 33.24 33.56 -16.04
C MET A 444 31.87 34.21 -15.88
N ASN A 445 31.67 35.40 -16.44
CA ASN A 445 30.39 36.09 -16.71
C ASN A 445 29.45 36.19 -15.49
N SER A 446 29.54 37.31 -14.78
CA SER A 446 28.62 37.65 -13.68
C SER A 446 27.86 38.94 -13.97
N THR A 447 26.52 38.90 -13.92
CA THR A 447 25.64 40.05 -14.17
C THR A 447 24.78 40.36 -12.95
N LEU A 448 24.74 41.63 -12.57
CA LEU A 448 24.04 42.14 -11.40
C LEU A 448 23.23 43.37 -11.83
N SER A 449 21.88 43.30 -11.82
CA SER A 449 21.02 44.42 -12.25
C SER A 449 19.91 44.75 -11.23
N ASN A 450 19.56 46.03 -11.10
CA ASN A 450 18.44 46.51 -10.26
C ASN A 450 18.52 46.12 -8.76
N HIS A 451 19.37 46.77 -7.95
CA HIS A 451 19.37 46.54 -6.47
C HIS A 451 19.57 47.79 -5.61
N ARG A 452 18.92 47.79 -4.43
CA ARG A 452 18.72 49.00 -3.61
C ARG A 452 19.80 49.32 -2.55
N LYS A 453 20.41 48.33 -1.86
CA LYS A 453 21.42 48.55 -0.78
C LYS A 453 22.41 47.38 -0.59
N ASN A 454 23.66 47.71 -0.26
CA ASN A 454 24.77 46.86 0.27
C ASN A 454 25.16 45.64 -0.58
N ARG A 455 26.37 45.64 -1.16
CA ARG A 455 26.84 44.52 -2.00
C ARG A 455 28.33 44.25 -1.90
N THR A 456 28.69 42.98 -2.00
CA THR A 456 30.08 42.51 -2.04
C THR A 456 30.25 41.60 -3.24
N LEU A 457 31.26 41.88 -4.05
CA LEU A 457 31.62 41.13 -5.25
C LEU A 457 33.14 40.85 -5.17
N SER A 458 33.54 39.58 -5.06
CA SER A 458 34.94 39.22 -4.77
C SER A 458 35.46 37.97 -5.47
N ASN A 459 36.73 37.97 -5.89
CA ASN A 459 37.42 36.86 -6.56
C ASN A 459 36.79 36.47 -7.92
N HIS A 460 36.91 37.35 -8.92
CA HIS A 460 36.33 37.17 -10.27
C HIS A 460 37.40 37.12 -11.37
N ARG A 461 37.36 36.07 -12.21
CA ARG A 461 38.43 35.83 -13.22
C ARG A 461 38.20 36.49 -14.60
N LYS A 462 36.95 36.61 -15.09
CA LYS A 462 36.60 37.27 -16.37
C LYS A 462 35.15 37.78 -16.40
N ASN A 463 34.96 39.00 -16.91
CA ASN A 463 33.68 39.65 -17.28
C ASN A 463 32.67 39.80 -16.12
N SER A 464 32.51 41.04 -15.61
CA SER A 464 31.48 41.38 -14.63
C SER A 464 30.70 42.65 -15.00
N THR A 465 29.37 42.54 -15.18
CA THR A 465 28.45 43.64 -15.53
C THR A 465 27.56 44.06 -14.35
N LEU A 466 27.47 45.37 -14.11
CA LEU A 466 26.69 45.99 -13.03
C LEU A 466 25.88 47.20 -13.56
N SER A 467 24.54 47.15 -13.49
CA SER A 467 23.64 48.24 -13.98
C SER A 467 22.44 48.59 -13.09
N ASN A 468 22.14 49.90 -12.95
CA ASN A 468 20.98 50.49 -12.24
C ASN A 468 20.99 50.23 -10.71
N HIS A 469 21.75 51.04 -9.94
CA HIS A 469 22.20 50.67 -8.60
C HIS A 469 22.09 51.77 -7.51
N GLY A 470 21.72 51.36 -6.28
CA GLY A 470 21.65 52.21 -5.08
C GLY A 470 22.96 52.36 -4.28
N LYS A 471 22.87 52.39 -2.93
CA LYS A 471 23.99 52.71 -2.01
C LYS A 471 24.87 51.50 -1.62
N ASN A 472 26.16 51.78 -1.38
CA ASN A 472 27.22 50.94 -0.78
C ASN A 472 27.65 49.68 -1.58
N ARG A 473 28.91 49.66 -2.04
CA ARG A 473 29.54 48.53 -2.73
C ARG A 473 30.99 48.31 -2.31
N THR A 474 31.36 47.06 -2.10
CA THR A 474 32.74 46.55 -2.05
C THR A 474 33.02 45.67 -3.27
N LEU A 475 34.13 45.91 -3.96
CA LEU A 475 34.59 45.14 -5.12
C LEU A 475 36.07 44.81 -4.93
N SER A 476 36.45 43.53 -4.95
CA SER A 476 37.85 43.13 -4.71
C SER A 476 38.31 41.91 -5.53
N ASN A 477 39.59 41.90 -5.93
CA ASN A 477 40.26 40.79 -6.62
C ASN A 477 39.60 40.44 -7.98
N HIS A 478 39.69 41.35 -8.96
CA HIS A 478 39.15 41.19 -10.31
C HIS A 478 40.24 41.15 -11.38
N ARG A 479 40.31 40.07 -12.18
CA ARG A 479 41.45 39.84 -13.09
C ARG A 479 41.33 40.43 -14.51
N LYS A 480 40.13 40.46 -15.13
CA LYS A 480 39.89 41.05 -16.48
C LYS A 480 38.42 41.47 -16.68
N ASN A 481 38.21 42.61 -17.34
CA ASN A 481 36.94 43.16 -17.86
C ASN A 481 35.83 43.39 -16.81
N SER A 482 35.62 44.64 -16.42
CA SER A 482 34.47 45.09 -15.61
C SER A 482 33.71 46.26 -16.25
N THR A 483 32.37 46.19 -16.24
CA THR A 483 31.47 47.16 -16.87
C THR A 483 30.51 47.72 -15.83
N LEU A 484 30.40 49.05 -15.74
CA LEU A 484 29.63 49.73 -14.68
C LEU A 484 28.79 50.90 -15.22
N SER A 485 27.49 50.91 -14.95
CA SER A 485 26.57 51.96 -15.40
C SER A 485 25.47 52.31 -14.36
N ASN A 486 25.07 53.59 -14.32
CA ASN A 486 23.94 54.16 -13.57
C ASN A 486 23.95 53.90 -12.04
N HIS A 487 24.57 54.81 -11.26
CA HIS A 487 24.75 54.65 -9.80
C HIS A 487 24.55 55.93 -8.96
N ARG A 488 24.40 55.80 -7.62
CA ARG A 488 23.90 56.90 -6.74
C ARG A 488 24.61 57.19 -5.39
N LYS A 489 25.62 56.42 -4.90
CA LYS A 489 26.57 56.74 -3.76
C LYS A 489 27.42 55.55 -3.23
N ASN A 490 28.64 55.83 -2.78
CA ASN A 490 29.60 55.03 -1.99
C ASN A 490 30.21 53.75 -2.63
N ARG A 491 31.55 53.74 -2.80
CA ARG A 491 32.32 52.68 -3.49
C ARG A 491 33.71 52.43 -2.86
N THR A 492 34.02 51.17 -2.55
CA THR A 492 35.39 50.64 -2.38
C THR A 492 35.79 49.73 -3.56
N LEU A 493 37.01 49.91 -4.06
CA LEU A 493 37.66 49.15 -5.14
C LEU A 493 39.07 48.72 -4.69
N SER A 494 39.43 47.44 -4.84
CA SER A 494 40.81 46.97 -4.62
C SER A 494 41.22 45.81 -5.53
N ASN A 495 42.51 45.77 -5.90
CA ASN A 495 43.13 44.70 -6.69
C ASN A 495 42.43 44.45 -8.05
N HIS A 496 42.59 45.41 -8.97
CA HIS A 496 41.97 45.41 -10.30
C HIS A 496 42.98 45.22 -11.45
N GLY A 497 42.71 44.25 -12.32
CA GLY A 497 43.43 44.03 -13.58
C GLY A 497 42.81 44.74 -14.80
N LYS A 498 43.43 44.53 -15.98
CA LYS A 498 43.18 45.30 -17.22
C LYS A 498 41.70 45.38 -17.66
N ASN A 499 41.36 46.55 -18.23
CA ASN A 499 40.10 47.00 -18.83
C ASN A 499 38.90 47.09 -17.89
N SER A 500 38.59 48.32 -17.44
CA SER A 500 37.38 48.66 -16.68
C SER A 500 36.68 49.88 -17.29
N THR A 501 35.40 49.75 -17.66
CA THR A 501 34.61 50.86 -18.20
C THR A 501 33.56 51.35 -17.20
N LEU A 502 33.38 52.68 -17.17
CA LEU A 502 32.62 53.41 -16.16
C LEU A 502 31.78 54.49 -16.87
N SER A 503 30.49 54.58 -16.56
CA SER A 503 29.60 55.63 -17.09
C SER A 503 28.55 56.07 -16.06
N ASN A 504 28.21 57.37 -16.06
CA ASN A 504 27.19 58.08 -15.25
C ASN A 504 27.39 58.03 -13.71
N HIS A 505 27.90 59.13 -13.12
CA HIS A 505 28.43 59.16 -11.75
C HIS A 505 28.01 60.37 -10.88
N ARG A 506 27.84 60.15 -9.56
CA ARG A 506 27.68 61.20 -8.52
C ARG A 506 28.28 60.79 -7.15
N LYS A 507 29.43 61.39 -6.81
CA LYS A 507 30.18 61.48 -5.53
C LYS A 507 30.67 60.20 -4.78
N ASN A 508 31.86 60.35 -4.19
CA ASN A 508 32.64 59.52 -3.24
C ASN A 508 33.07 58.10 -3.67
N SER A 509 34.38 57.90 -3.83
CA SER A 509 35.01 56.60 -4.01
C SER A 509 36.45 56.52 -3.49
N THR A 510 36.82 55.38 -2.93
CA THR A 510 38.22 55.01 -2.64
C THR A 510 38.70 53.89 -3.56
N LEU A 511 39.96 53.97 -3.97
CA LEU A 511 40.67 53.04 -4.84
C LEU A 511 42.05 52.74 -4.24
N SER A 512 42.46 51.48 -4.22
CA SER A 512 43.78 51.05 -3.77
C SER A 512 44.32 49.94 -4.68
N ASN A 513 45.63 50.01 -4.96
CA ASN A 513 46.41 49.08 -5.79
C ASN A 513 45.88 48.89 -7.23
N HIS A 514 46.26 49.83 -8.10
CA HIS A 514 46.07 49.74 -9.55
C HIS A 514 47.43 49.56 -10.25
N ARG A 515 47.58 48.50 -11.07
CA ARG A 515 48.73 48.36 -11.99
C ARG A 515 48.34 48.91 -13.36
N GLN A 516 48.80 50.11 -13.70
CA GLN A 516 48.93 50.56 -15.08
C GLN A 516 50.15 49.90 -15.71
N ASN A 517 50.04 49.47 -16.97
CA ASN A 517 51.22 49.32 -17.82
C ASN A 517 51.39 50.69 -18.49
N ARG A 518 52.55 51.34 -18.31
CA ARG A 518 53.01 52.32 -19.29
C ARG A 518 53.31 51.58 -20.61
N THR A 519 53.07 52.24 -21.72
CA THR A 519 53.56 51.89 -23.04
C THR A 519 54.59 52.94 -23.39
N ASP A 520 55.86 52.59 -23.29
CA ASP A 520 56.94 53.52 -23.64
C ASP A 520 57.00 53.66 -25.16
N THR A 521 56.66 54.85 -25.66
CA THR A 521 56.83 55.24 -27.06
C THR A 521 58.28 55.62 -27.29
N ARG A 522 58.99 54.87 -28.14
CA ARG A 522 60.36 55.17 -28.55
C ARG A 522 60.35 55.74 -29.97
N THR A 523 60.69 57.02 -30.05
CA THR A 523 60.95 57.92 -31.20
C THR A 523 61.72 59.08 -30.56
N SER A 524 62.71 59.75 -31.14
CA SER A 524 63.39 59.64 -32.43
C SER A 524 64.85 60.10 -32.22
N VAL A 525 65.79 59.86 -33.13
CA VAL A 525 65.68 59.17 -34.43
C VAL A 525 65.79 57.66 -34.23
#